data_AF-A0A917Q396-F1
#
_entry.id   AF-A0A917Q396-F1
#
_cell.length_a   1.000
_cell.length_b   1.000
_cell.length_c   1.000
_cell.angle_alpha   90.00
_cell.angle_beta   90.00
_cell.angle_gamma   90.00
#
_symmetry.space_group_name_H-M   'P 1'
#
loop_
_entity.id
_entity.type
_entity.pdbx_description
1 polymer ?
#
loop_
_entity_poly.entity_id
_entity_poly.type
_entity_poly.pdbx_seq_one_letter_code
_entity_poly.pdbx_strand_id
1 'polypeptide(L)'
;MSKWFLRIVSILMTLAVITGCGAGGEEQSESNNNHTQTSTNENADGELGEDEIRITISKDNGSEYIAEKEIEIKEDAILMDVMQKNFYVKTKDNGQFITSIERVSADEDEQKAWMFEVNGEMANVGAAEYELSPGDKVIFDLQAWE
;
A
#
# COMPACT_ATOMS: atom_id res chain seq x y z
N MET A 1 -5.61 -14.33 -27.14
CA MET A 1 -5.69 -15.81 -27.24
C MET A 1 -4.77 -16.41 -26.19
N SER A 2 -5.31 -16.76 -25.03
CA SER A 2 -4.57 -17.37 -23.93
C SER A 2 -4.24 -18.83 -24.29
N LYS A 3 -2.95 -19.16 -24.35
CA LYS A 3 -2.48 -20.53 -24.53
C LYS A 3 -2.26 -21.18 -23.18
N TRP A 4 -3.35 -21.78 -22.74
CA TRP A 4 -3.47 -23.05 -22.03
C TRP A 4 -2.19 -23.92 -22.07
N PHE A 5 -1.52 -24.04 -20.91
CA PHE A 5 -0.64 -25.18 -20.64
C PHE A 5 -1.24 -26.02 -19.52
N LEU A 6 -1.71 -27.20 -19.94
CA LEU A 6 -2.15 -28.29 -19.09
C LEU A 6 -0.98 -29.27 -18.93
N ARG A 7 -1.02 -30.00 -17.81
CA ARG A 7 -0.27 -31.19 -17.38
C ARG A 7 0.96 -30.85 -16.52
N ILE A 8 1.25 -31.54 -15.42
CA ILE A 8 1.23 -32.99 -15.22
C ILE A 8 1.05 -33.33 -13.72
N VAL A 9 0.11 -34.24 -13.44
CA VAL A 9 0.13 -35.37 -12.49
C VAL A 9 1.22 -35.38 -11.40
N SER A 10 0.81 -35.45 -10.13
CA SER A 10 1.48 -36.21 -9.06
C SER A 10 0.47 -36.44 -7.94
N ILE A 11 -0.18 -37.60 -7.95
CA ILE A 11 0.17 -38.80 -7.19
C ILE A 11 -0.31 -38.70 -5.74
N LEU A 12 -1.25 -39.59 -5.48
CA LEU A 12 -2.07 -39.75 -4.30
C LEU A 12 -1.23 -40.31 -3.15
N MET A 13 -1.22 -39.56 -2.05
CA MET A 13 -1.24 -39.98 -0.65
C MET A 13 -1.04 -41.48 -0.38
N THR A 14 0.11 -41.83 0.20
CA THR A 14 0.23 -43.01 1.07
C THR A 14 0.94 -42.63 2.36
N LEU A 15 0.31 -42.99 3.46
CA LEU A 15 0.79 -42.88 4.84
C LEU A 15 1.94 -43.88 5.06
N ALA A 16 3.02 -43.42 5.67
CA ALA A 16 3.96 -44.27 6.40
C ALA A 16 4.31 -43.59 7.73
N VAL A 17 3.77 -44.14 8.81
CA VAL A 17 4.13 -43.82 10.19
C VAL A 17 5.40 -44.61 10.53
N ILE A 18 6.46 -43.93 10.95
CA ILE A 18 7.53 -44.56 11.75
C ILE A 18 7.94 -43.59 12.86
N THR A 19 7.54 -43.95 14.07
CA THR A 19 8.11 -43.48 15.34
C THR A 19 9.57 -43.93 15.44
N GLY A 20 10.47 -42.99 15.73
CA GLY A 20 11.87 -43.28 16.07
C GLY A 20 12.39 -42.28 17.08
N CYS A 21 12.50 -42.72 18.34
CA CYS A 21 13.22 -42.03 19.40
C CYS A 21 14.65 -42.59 19.41
N GLY A 22 15.66 -41.73 19.28
CA GLY A 22 17.08 -42.13 19.26
C GLY A 22 17.97 -40.93 19.57
N ALA A 23 18.77 -41.07 20.62
CA ALA A 23 19.66 -40.07 21.18
C ALA A 23 20.93 -39.83 20.33
N GLY A 24 21.51 -38.63 20.43
CA GLY A 24 22.93 -38.39 20.12
C GLY A 24 23.24 -37.17 19.26
N GLY A 25 23.51 -36.05 19.93
CA GLY A 25 24.53 -35.00 19.65
C GLY A 25 24.59 -34.23 18.31
N GLU A 26 24.34 -32.91 18.33
CA GLU A 26 25.28 -31.74 18.27
C GLU A 26 25.81 -31.50 16.83
N GLU A 27 25.76 -30.32 16.17
CA GLU A 27 25.94 -28.91 16.59
C GLU A 27 25.27 -27.90 15.62
N GLN A 28 24.76 -26.78 16.18
CA GLN A 28 24.79 -25.34 15.78
C GLN A 28 24.54 -24.90 14.30
N SER A 29 23.78 -23.84 13.98
CA SER A 29 23.70 -22.48 14.57
C SER A 29 22.46 -21.69 14.11
N GLU A 30 22.14 -20.67 14.90
CA GLU A 30 21.06 -19.67 14.80
C GLU A 30 21.12 -18.79 13.53
N SER A 31 19.95 -18.38 13.00
CA SER A 31 19.53 -16.96 13.05
C SER A 31 18.10 -16.79 12.57
N ASN A 32 17.30 -16.21 13.46
CA ASN A 32 15.97 -15.68 13.28
C ASN A 32 15.92 -14.60 12.17
N ASN A 33 14.89 -14.64 11.33
CA ASN A 33 14.17 -13.42 10.96
C ASN A 33 12.78 -13.79 10.48
N ASN A 34 11.83 -13.63 11.40
CA ASN A 34 10.41 -13.72 11.16
C ASN A 34 10.00 -12.54 10.28
N HIS A 35 10.00 -12.76 8.96
CA HIS A 35 9.41 -11.83 8.00
C HIS A 35 7.89 -11.98 8.15
N THR A 36 7.31 -11.21 9.05
CA THR A 36 5.87 -10.98 9.07
C THR A 36 5.55 -10.17 7.82
N GLN A 37 5.31 -10.93 6.75
CA GLN A 37 4.61 -10.51 5.55
C GLN A 37 3.17 -10.26 5.96
N THR A 38 2.87 -9.03 6.38
CA THR A 38 1.48 -8.56 6.42
C THR A 38 1.10 -8.21 4.99
N SER A 39 0.77 -9.24 4.23
CA SER A 39 -0.10 -9.12 3.08
C SER A 39 -1.50 -8.92 3.61
N THR A 40 -1.99 -7.68 3.64
CA THR A 40 -3.43 -7.43 3.76
C THR A 40 -3.87 -6.80 2.45
N ASN A 41 -4.38 -7.67 1.58
CA ASN A 41 -5.27 -7.26 0.50
C ASN A 41 -6.68 -7.51 1.03
N GLU A 42 -7.25 -6.52 1.68
CA GLU A 42 -8.65 -6.48 2.03
C GLU A 42 -9.13 -5.07 1.73
N ASN A 43 -10.27 -4.98 1.05
CA ASN A 43 -11.06 -3.75 0.97
C ASN A 43 -11.36 -3.34 2.41
N ALA A 44 -10.51 -2.50 2.99
CA ALA A 44 -10.69 -2.00 4.33
C ALA A 44 -11.84 -0.99 4.26
N ASP A 45 -13.06 -1.46 4.44
CA ASP A 45 -14.18 -0.65 4.90
C ASP A 45 -14.24 -0.74 6.44
N GLY A 46 -13.09 -0.56 7.08
CA GLY A 46 -13.02 -0.38 8.53
C GLY A 46 -13.63 0.98 8.90
N GLU A 47 -14.43 0.98 9.96
CA GLU A 47 -15.01 2.19 10.55
C GLU A 47 -13.88 3.07 11.11
N LEU A 48 -13.82 4.33 10.69
CA LEU A 48 -12.84 5.32 11.16
C LEU A 48 -13.31 5.97 12.47
N GLY A 49 -12.37 6.35 13.34
CA GLY A 49 -12.68 7.14 14.54
C GLY A 49 -13.29 8.51 14.23
N GLU A 50 -13.89 9.17 15.24
CA GLU A 50 -14.64 10.43 15.10
C GLU A 50 -13.84 11.57 14.44
N ASP A 51 -12.49 11.54 14.52
CA ASP A 51 -11.58 12.56 13.99
C ASP A 51 -10.48 11.97 13.07
N GLU A 52 -10.67 10.75 12.57
CA GLU A 52 -9.67 10.05 11.76
C GLU A 52 -10.00 10.08 10.28
N ILE A 53 -8.94 10.16 9.47
CA ILE A 53 -9.00 9.90 8.03
C ILE A 53 -8.21 8.64 7.72
N ARG A 54 -8.45 8.05 6.54
CA ARG A 54 -7.58 7.03 5.96
C ARG A 54 -6.92 7.56 4.70
N ILE A 55 -5.60 7.38 4.59
CA ILE A 55 -4.85 7.65 3.37
C ILE A 55 -4.24 6.35 2.88
N THR A 56 -4.57 5.97 1.65
CA THR A 56 -4.02 4.80 0.95
C THR A 56 -3.17 5.26 -0.24
N ILE A 57 -2.00 4.66 -0.42
CA ILE A 57 -1.05 4.94 -1.49
C ILE A 57 -0.91 3.69 -2.36
N SER A 58 -1.12 3.82 -3.67
CA SER A 58 -1.05 2.73 -4.63
C SER A 58 -0.48 3.16 -5.99
N LYS A 59 -0.34 2.20 -6.90
CA LYS A 59 0.03 2.43 -8.31
C LYS A 59 -0.83 1.57 -9.22
N ASP A 60 -0.84 1.96 -10.50
CA ASP A 60 -1.45 1.20 -11.59
C ASP A 60 -2.94 0.91 -11.31
N ASN A 61 -3.68 1.96 -10.91
CA ASN A 61 -5.10 1.91 -10.56
C ASN A 61 -5.39 0.95 -9.39
N GLY A 62 -4.61 1.06 -8.32
CA GLY A 62 -4.75 0.20 -7.14
C GLY A 62 -4.22 -1.22 -7.30
N SER A 63 -3.63 -1.58 -8.46
CA SER A 63 -3.10 -2.92 -8.70
C SER A 63 -1.88 -3.24 -7.81
N GLU A 64 -1.10 -2.22 -7.47
CA GLU A 64 0.05 -2.33 -6.58
C GLU A 64 -0.15 -1.43 -5.36
N TYR A 65 -0.30 -2.04 -4.18
CA TYR A 65 -0.41 -1.33 -2.91
C TYR A 65 0.97 -0.94 -2.39
N ILE A 66 1.12 0.30 -1.92
CA ILE A 66 2.36 0.81 -1.34
C ILE A 66 2.25 0.98 0.18
N ALA A 67 1.26 1.73 0.65
CA ALA A 67 1.14 2.10 2.05
C ALA A 67 -0.29 2.54 2.41
N GLU A 68 -0.60 2.49 3.71
CA GLU A 68 -1.85 3.02 4.27
C GLU A 68 -1.60 3.52 5.68
N LYS A 69 -2.29 4.60 6.05
CA LYS A 69 -2.32 5.11 7.42
C LYS A 69 -3.70 5.65 7.77
N GLU A 70 -4.12 5.36 8.98
CA GLU A 70 -5.19 6.09 9.66
C GLU A 70 -4.55 7.22 10.48
N ILE A 71 -5.04 8.43 10.29
CA ILE A 71 -4.43 9.65 10.83
C ILE A 71 -5.52 10.47 11.49
N GLU A 72 -5.34 10.75 12.78
CA GLU A 72 -6.14 11.74 13.49
C GLU A 72 -5.80 13.14 12.97
N ILE A 73 -6.83 13.89 12.56
CA ILE A 73 -6.69 15.23 12.02
C ILE A 73 -7.33 16.25 12.95
N LYS A 74 -6.96 17.52 12.73
CA LYS A 74 -7.70 18.65 13.29
C LYS A 74 -8.66 19.16 12.23
N GLU A 75 -9.69 19.87 12.69
CA GLU A 75 -10.55 20.67 11.80
C GLU A 75 -9.68 21.55 10.88
N ASP A 76 -10.09 21.64 9.61
CA ASP A 76 -9.46 22.41 8.55
C ASP A 76 -8.00 21.98 8.19
N ALA A 77 -7.62 20.73 8.46
CA ALA A 77 -6.29 20.24 8.08
C ALA A 77 -6.10 20.14 6.56
N ILE A 78 -5.02 20.72 6.03
CA ILE A 78 -4.70 20.65 4.59
C ILE A 78 -4.06 19.31 4.23
N LEU A 79 -4.55 18.66 3.17
CA LEU A 79 -4.11 17.33 2.75
C LEU A 79 -2.61 17.26 2.48
N MET A 80 -2.02 18.25 1.80
CA MET A 80 -0.57 18.28 1.53
C MET A 80 0.26 18.30 2.81
N ASP A 81 -0.17 19.05 3.83
CA ASP A 81 0.55 19.13 5.11
C ASP A 81 0.48 17.79 5.86
N VAL A 82 -0.70 17.16 5.86
CA VAL A 82 -0.89 15.81 6.43
C VAL A 82 -0.01 14.80 5.69
N MET A 83 0.06 14.88 4.36
CA MET A 83 0.90 14.02 3.53
C MET A 83 2.39 14.19 3.86
N GLN A 84 2.91 15.41 3.91
CA GLN A 84 4.34 15.66 4.19
C GLN A 84 4.75 15.27 5.62
N LYS A 85 3.81 15.34 6.58
CA LYS A 85 4.06 14.96 7.97
C LYS A 85 4.11 13.45 8.18
N ASN A 86 3.31 12.70 7.41
CA ASN A 86 3.08 11.27 7.64
C ASN A 86 3.74 10.36 6.61
N PHE A 87 4.06 10.85 5.42
CA PHE A 87 4.67 10.09 4.33
C PHE A 87 5.93 10.76 3.82
N TYR A 88 6.79 9.99 3.15
CA TYR A 88 7.89 10.60 2.41
C TYR A 88 7.36 11.23 1.13
N VAL A 89 7.23 12.57 1.11
CA VAL A 89 6.72 13.30 -0.05
C VAL A 89 7.78 14.23 -0.62
N LYS A 90 7.94 14.21 -1.95
CA LYS A 90 8.63 15.27 -2.70
C LYS A 90 7.64 16.03 -3.55
N THR A 91 7.88 17.33 -3.70
CA THR A 91 7.03 18.23 -4.46
C THR A 91 7.84 19.09 -5.42
N LYS A 92 7.15 19.68 -6.40
CA LYS A 92 7.63 20.74 -7.29
C LYS A 92 6.69 21.95 -7.26
N ASP A 93 7.07 23.01 -7.96
CA ASP A 93 6.33 24.28 -8.07
C ASP A 93 5.88 24.82 -6.70
N ASN A 94 6.85 24.97 -5.80
CA ASN A 94 6.64 25.49 -4.43
C ASN A 94 5.66 24.66 -3.59
N GLY A 95 5.59 23.35 -3.80
CA GLY A 95 4.75 22.45 -3.00
C GLY A 95 3.40 22.12 -3.62
N GLN A 96 3.07 22.67 -4.79
CA GLN A 96 1.76 22.50 -5.42
C GLN A 96 1.58 21.12 -6.07
N PHE A 97 2.66 20.51 -6.57
CA PHE A 97 2.56 19.21 -7.25
C PHE A 97 3.43 18.17 -6.57
N ILE A 98 2.86 17.00 -6.30
CA ILE A 98 3.58 15.84 -5.76
C ILE A 98 4.34 15.16 -6.91
N THR A 99 5.64 14.94 -6.71
CA THR A 99 6.49 14.19 -7.65
C THR A 99 6.90 12.84 -7.11
N SER A 100 6.81 12.62 -5.80
CA SER A 100 7.09 11.32 -5.20
C SER A 100 6.36 11.12 -3.89
N ILE A 101 5.86 9.90 -3.66
CA ILE A 101 5.32 9.42 -2.38
C ILE A 101 6.02 8.10 -2.04
N GLU A 102 6.47 7.93 -0.79
CA GLU A 102 7.17 6.72 -0.32
C GLU A 102 8.32 6.26 -1.23
N ARG A 103 9.06 7.26 -1.77
CA ARG A 103 10.22 7.09 -2.68
C ARG A 103 9.89 6.54 -4.06
N VAL A 104 8.61 6.38 -4.39
CA VAL A 104 8.15 6.07 -5.74
C VAL A 104 8.04 7.40 -6.49
N SER A 105 8.83 7.57 -7.55
CA SER A 105 8.90 8.80 -8.33
C SER A 105 7.93 8.75 -9.51
N ALA A 106 7.21 9.84 -9.76
CA ALA A 106 6.46 10.02 -11.00
C ALA A 106 7.38 10.37 -12.18
N ASP A 107 8.52 11.00 -11.91
CA ASP A 107 9.43 11.51 -12.95
C ASP A 107 10.25 10.41 -13.65
N GLU A 108 10.25 9.17 -13.15
CA GLU A 108 10.94 8.05 -13.80
C GLU A 108 10.23 7.58 -15.07
N ASP A 109 8.93 7.82 -15.17
CA ASP A 109 8.09 7.49 -16.31
C ASP A 109 7.47 8.79 -16.83
N GLU A 110 7.95 9.34 -17.97
CA GLU A 110 7.53 10.65 -18.54
C GLU A 110 6.02 10.80 -18.81
N GLN A 111 5.23 9.76 -18.55
CA GLN A 111 3.79 9.71 -18.76
C GLN A 111 3.02 9.36 -17.49
N LYS A 112 3.58 9.49 -16.28
CA LYS A 112 2.86 9.22 -15.03
C LYS A 112 2.75 10.43 -14.10
N ALA A 113 1.68 10.47 -13.32
CA ALA A 113 1.43 11.48 -12.30
C ALA A 113 0.69 10.88 -11.10
N TRP A 114 0.93 11.46 -9.92
CA TRP A 114 0.17 11.16 -8.72
C TRP A 114 -1.20 11.83 -8.81
N MET A 115 -2.25 11.02 -8.90
CA MET A 115 -3.63 11.45 -8.82
C MET A 115 -4.18 11.11 -7.45
N PHE A 116 -5.21 11.85 -7.01
CA PHE A 116 -5.91 11.49 -5.80
C PHE A 116 -7.42 11.67 -5.92
N GLU A 117 -8.10 10.84 -5.16
CA GLU A 117 -9.54 10.89 -4.96
C GLU A 117 -9.84 10.92 -3.46
N VAL A 118 -10.98 11.49 -3.11
CA VAL A 118 -11.49 11.50 -1.75
C VAL A 118 -12.90 10.94 -1.76
N ASN A 119 -13.13 9.92 -0.94
CA ASN A 119 -14.41 9.20 -0.84
C ASN A 119 -14.91 8.65 -2.19
N GLY A 120 -13.97 8.25 -3.08
CA GLY A 120 -14.27 7.70 -4.40
C GLY A 120 -14.57 8.74 -5.48
N GLU A 121 -14.37 10.03 -5.20
CA GLU A 121 -14.52 11.12 -6.17
C GLU A 121 -13.19 11.85 -6.38
N MET A 122 -12.83 12.13 -7.63
CA MET A 122 -11.65 12.95 -7.94
C MET A 122 -11.85 14.37 -7.40
N ALA A 123 -10.86 14.87 -6.66
CA ALA A 123 -10.88 16.24 -6.17
C ALA A 123 -10.73 17.25 -7.32
N ASN A 124 -11.47 18.36 -7.22
CA ASN A 124 -11.40 19.46 -8.18
C ASN A 124 -10.26 20.46 -7.90
N VAL A 125 -9.56 20.28 -6.78
CA VAL A 125 -8.47 21.14 -6.31
C VAL A 125 -7.23 20.28 -6.03
N GLY A 126 -6.06 20.91 -5.97
CA GLY A 126 -4.83 20.22 -5.60
C GLY A 126 -4.79 19.86 -4.12
N ALA A 127 -3.94 18.91 -3.75
CA ALA A 127 -3.76 18.50 -2.34
C ALA A 127 -3.29 19.66 -1.43
N ALA A 128 -2.66 20.70 -1.98
CA ALA A 128 -2.27 21.90 -1.24
C ALA A 128 -3.45 22.84 -0.89
N GLU A 129 -4.63 22.61 -1.47
CA GLU A 129 -5.84 23.41 -1.30
C GLU A 129 -7.02 22.60 -0.75
N TYR A 130 -6.87 21.27 -0.65
CA TYR A 130 -7.91 20.39 -0.12
C TYR A 130 -7.89 20.39 1.41
N GLU A 131 -8.97 20.89 2.01
CA GLU A 131 -9.26 20.80 3.45
C GLU A 131 -9.91 19.45 3.75
N LEU A 132 -9.30 18.69 4.68
CA LEU A 132 -9.76 17.38 5.08
C LEU A 132 -10.90 17.45 6.07
N SER A 133 -11.85 16.52 5.94
CA SER A 133 -12.90 16.28 6.91
C SER A 133 -12.70 14.94 7.62
N PRO A 134 -13.07 14.83 8.91
CA PRO A 134 -13.10 13.54 9.59
C PRO A 134 -13.90 12.49 8.80
N GLY A 135 -13.40 11.27 8.76
CA GLY A 135 -13.96 10.17 7.98
C GLY A 135 -13.54 10.13 6.52
N ASP A 136 -12.78 11.12 6.02
CA ASP A 136 -12.30 11.11 4.63
C ASP A 136 -11.43 9.87 4.35
N LYS A 137 -11.74 9.23 3.23
CA LYS A 137 -10.93 8.15 2.65
C LYS A 137 -10.23 8.71 1.42
N VAL A 138 -8.96 9.01 1.55
CA VAL A 138 -8.12 9.57 0.49
C VAL A 138 -7.30 8.46 -0.15
N ILE A 139 -7.33 8.36 -1.47
CA ILE A 139 -6.47 7.43 -2.22
C ILE A 139 -5.57 8.26 -3.12
N PHE A 140 -4.25 8.10 -2.96
CA PHE A 140 -3.28 8.55 -3.94
C PHE A 140 -2.84 7.37 -4.79
N ASP A 141 -2.97 7.49 -6.11
CA ASP A 141 -2.55 6.47 -7.06
C ASP A 141 -1.60 7.06 -8.12
N LEU A 142 -0.48 6.40 -8.35
CA LEU A 142 0.42 6.76 -9.44
C LEU A 142 -0.12 6.16 -10.74
N GLN A 143 -0.61 7.04 -11.61
CA GLN A 143 -1.33 6.67 -12.84
C GLN A 143 -0.60 7.19 -14.07
N ALA A 144 -0.75 6.47 -15.19
CA ALA A 144 -0.36 7.00 -16.48
C ALA A 144 -1.36 8.05 -16.96
N TRP A 145 -0.86 9.17 -17.48
CA TRP A 145 -1.64 10.13 -18.25
C TRP A 145 -1.67 9.63 -19.71
N GLU A 146 -2.86 9.42 -20.27
CA GLU A 146 -3.05 9.07 -21.70
C GLU A 146 -3.58 10.28 -22.49
#